data_AF-A0A075M5H8-F1
#
_entry.id   AF-A0A075M5H8-F1
#
_cell.length_a   1.000
_cell.length_b   1.000
_cell.length_c   1.000
_cell.angle_alpha   90.00
_cell.angle_beta   90.00
_cell.angle_gamma   90.00
#
_symmetry.space_group_name_H-M   'P 1'
#
loop_
_entity.id
_entity.type
_entity.pdbx_description
1 polymer ?
#
loop_
_entity_poly.entity_id
_entity_poly.type
_entity_poly.pdbx_seq_one_letter_code
_entity_poly.pdbx_strand_id
1 'polypeptide(L)'
;IVIRRRLQLMMYNIMYRMMFDRRFESEDDPLFLKLKALNGERSRLAQSFEYNYGDFIPILRPFLRGYLRICNEIKEKRLSLFKDYFVEERKKLASTKTSTNSGELKCAMDHILDAQNKG
;
A
#
# COMPACT_ATOMS: atom_id res chain seq x y z
N ILE A 1 3.82 13.23 21.45
CA ILE A 1 2.76 12.83 20.48
C ILE A 1 2.95 13.49 19.11
N VAL A 2 3.16 14.81 19.04
CA VAL A 2 3.35 15.57 17.79
C VAL A 2 4.55 15.08 16.95
N ILE A 3 5.72 14.88 17.57
CA ILE A 3 6.94 14.43 16.86
C ILE A 3 6.71 13.11 16.12
N ARG A 4 6.08 12.13 16.78
CA ARG A 4 5.76 10.82 16.16
C ARG A 4 4.87 10.96 14.92
N ARG A 5 3.88 11.87 14.94
CA ARG A 5 2.98 12.07 13.80
C ARG A 5 3.73 12.70 12.61
N ARG A 6 4.57 13.70 12.88
CA ARG A 6 5.45 14.32 11.86
C ARG A 6 6.46 13.33 11.27
N LEU A 7 7.12 12.53 12.12
CA LEU A 7 8.03 11.48 11.68
C LEU A 7 7.32 10.42 10.84
N GLN A 8 6.07 10.08 11.19
CA GLN A 8 5.28 9.15 10.39
C GLN A 8 5.02 9.71 8.98
N LEU A 9 4.59 10.96 8.85
CA LEU A 9 4.44 11.62 7.54
C LEU A 9 5.76 11.62 6.76
N MET A 10 6.88 11.95 7.43
CA MET A 10 8.21 11.93 6.82
C MET A 10 8.59 10.54 6.28
N MET A 11 8.39 9.48 7.07
CA MET A 11 8.66 8.10 6.64
C MET A 11 7.81 7.69 5.45
N TYR A 12 6.52 8.06 5.44
CA TYR A 12 5.65 7.84 4.29
C TYR A 12 6.19 8.60 3.07
N ASN A 13 6.53 9.88 3.20
CA ASN A 13 7.08 10.66 2.08
C ASN A 13 8.39 10.09 1.54
N ILE A 14 9.27 9.57 2.39
CA ILE A 14 10.51 8.89 1.95
C ILE A 14 10.16 7.64 1.13
N MET A 15 9.33 6.75 1.69
CA MET A 15 8.96 5.49 1.02
C MET A 15 8.19 5.71 -0.28
N TYR A 16 7.21 6.61 -0.28
CA TYR A 16 6.36 6.86 -1.46
C TYR A 16 7.06 7.66 -2.54
N ARG A 17 8.07 8.47 -2.18
CA ARG A 17 8.94 9.10 -3.18
C ARG A 17 9.81 8.07 -3.87
N MET A 18 10.43 7.15 -3.13
CA MET A 18 11.22 6.07 -3.74
C MET A 18 10.36 5.15 -4.62
N MET A 19 9.17 4.78 -4.13
CA MET A 19 8.31 3.82 -4.81
C MET A 19 7.56 4.41 -6.01
N PHE A 20 7.02 5.63 -5.88
CA PHE A 20 6.06 6.19 -6.83
C PHE A 20 6.40 7.61 -7.30
N ASP A 21 7.51 8.18 -6.83
CA ASP A 21 7.85 9.60 -6.98
C ASP A 21 6.75 10.55 -6.45
N ARG A 22 6.07 10.13 -5.37
CA ARG A 22 4.95 10.86 -4.77
C ARG A 22 5.22 11.24 -3.32
N ARG A 23 4.68 12.38 -2.89
CA ARG A 23 4.64 12.83 -1.49
C ARG A 23 3.23 13.28 -1.11
N PHE A 24 2.95 13.24 0.18
CA PHE A 24 1.77 13.80 0.83
C PHE A 24 2.10 15.19 1.35
N GLU A 25 1.16 16.12 1.19
CA GLU A 25 1.39 17.55 1.45
C GLU A 25 1.51 17.87 2.95
N SER A 26 0.65 17.26 3.76
CA SER A 26 0.53 17.55 5.19
C SER A 26 0.03 16.33 5.99
N GLU A 27 -0.05 16.47 7.30
CA GLU A 27 -0.64 15.43 8.17
C GLU A 27 -2.15 15.25 7.92
N ASP A 28 -2.79 16.25 7.31
CA ASP A 28 -4.23 16.29 7.03
C ASP A 28 -4.55 15.94 5.56
N ASP A 29 -3.54 15.55 4.77
CA ASP A 29 -3.72 15.09 3.40
C ASP A 29 -4.75 13.92 3.35
N PRO A 30 -5.86 14.05 2.58
CA PRO A 30 -6.91 13.04 2.60
C PRO A 30 -6.47 11.66 2.15
N LEU A 31 -5.52 11.56 1.21
CA LEU A 31 -4.98 10.30 0.73
C LEU A 31 -4.06 9.68 1.77
N PHE A 32 -3.23 10.49 2.44
CA PHE A 32 -2.40 10.06 3.56
C PHE A 32 -3.24 9.49 4.70
N LEU A 33 -4.32 10.17 5.09
CA LEU A 33 -5.20 9.72 6.15
C LEU A 33 -5.89 8.39 5.81
N LYS A 34 -6.44 8.26 4.59
CA LYS A 34 -7.06 7.00 4.10
C LYS A 34 -6.05 5.85 4.10
N LEU A 35 -4.86 6.09 3.56
CA LEU A 35 -3.80 5.09 3.47
C LEU A 35 -3.30 4.66 4.86
N LYS A 36 -3.12 5.62 5.77
CA LYS A 36 -2.73 5.38 7.16
C LYS A 36 -3.78 4.55 7.90
N ALA A 37 -5.06 4.84 7.71
CA ALA A 37 -6.15 4.06 8.28
C ALA A 37 -6.13 2.61 7.80
N LEU A 38 -6.08 2.38 6.48
CA LEU A 38 -6.05 1.02 5.91
C LEU A 38 -4.79 0.23 6.31
N ASN A 39 -3.62 0.88 6.37
CA ASN A 39 -2.40 0.24 6.86
C ASN A 39 -2.51 -0.10 8.35
N GLY A 40 -3.12 0.78 9.15
CA GLY A 40 -3.40 0.54 10.57
C GLY A 40 -4.33 -0.64 10.78
N GLU A 41 -5.43 -0.72 10.04
CA GLU A 41 -6.38 -1.85 10.10
C GLU A 41 -5.72 -3.17 9.67
N ARG A 42 -4.94 -3.16 8.58
CA ARG A 42 -4.17 -4.32 8.15
C ARG A 42 -3.21 -4.79 9.24
N SER A 43 -2.47 -3.87 9.88
CA SER A 43 -1.58 -4.22 11.00
C SER A 43 -2.34 -4.75 12.21
N ARG A 44 -3.48 -4.13 12.57
CA ARG A 44 -4.33 -4.57 13.68
C ARG A 44 -4.84 -6.00 13.45
N LEU A 45 -5.34 -6.30 12.25
CA LEU A 45 -5.83 -7.64 11.91
C LEU A 45 -4.72 -8.70 11.89
N ALA A 46 -3.51 -8.33 11.45
CA ALA A 46 -2.37 -9.26 11.44
C ALA A 46 -1.71 -9.46 12.82
N GLN A 47 -2.07 -8.64 13.81
CA GLN A 47 -1.52 -8.70 15.17
C GLN A 47 -2.58 -9.09 16.21
N SER A 48 -3.83 -9.29 15.80
CA SER A 48 -4.90 -9.70 16.69
C SER A 48 -4.70 -11.12 17.18
N PHE A 49 -4.99 -11.39 18.45
CA PHE A 49 -5.02 -12.76 18.97
C PHE A 49 -6.32 -13.51 18.61
N GLU A 50 -7.31 -12.82 18.04
CA GLU A 50 -8.65 -13.35 17.77
C GLU A 50 -8.66 -14.50 16.76
N TYR A 51 -7.66 -14.63 15.88
CA TYR A 51 -7.58 -15.73 14.91
C TYR A 51 -6.65 -16.86 15.32
N ASN A 52 -5.92 -16.71 16.43
CA ASN A 52 -4.87 -17.65 16.86
C ASN A 52 -5.38 -19.08 17.05
N TYR A 53 -6.64 -19.26 17.47
CA TYR A 53 -7.18 -20.60 17.68
C TYR A 53 -7.20 -21.43 16.38
N GLY A 54 -7.45 -20.80 15.22
CA GLY A 54 -7.41 -21.51 13.94
C GLY A 54 -5.99 -21.68 13.39
N ASP A 55 -5.03 -20.89 13.87
CA ASP A 55 -3.62 -21.06 13.54
C ASP A 55 -2.99 -22.19 14.35
N PHE A 56 -3.24 -22.21 15.66
CA PHE A 56 -2.71 -23.23 16.58
C PHE A 56 -3.44 -24.57 16.47
N ILE A 57 -4.74 -24.56 16.17
CA ILE A 57 -5.56 -25.76 16.07
C ILE A 57 -6.22 -25.81 14.68
N PRO A 58 -5.59 -26.46 13.68
CA PRO A 58 -6.02 -26.40 12.29
C PRO A 58 -7.47 -26.88 12.04
N ILE A 59 -7.99 -27.81 12.85
CA ILE A 59 -9.38 -28.27 12.72
C ILE A 59 -10.41 -27.16 13.02
N LEU A 60 -10.02 -26.09 13.72
CA LEU A 60 -10.87 -24.94 14.01
C LEU A 60 -10.85 -23.87 12.91
N ARG A 61 -10.00 -23.99 11.89
CA ARG A 61 -9.90 -23.03 10.77
C ARG A 61 -11.23 -22.71 10.07
N PRO A 62 -12.16 -23.67 9.86
CA PRO A 62 -13.46 -23.34 9.26
C PRO A 62 -14.25 -22.27 10.01
N PHE A 63 -14.02 -22.10 11.32
CA PHE A 63 -14.66 -21.05 12.13
C PHE A 63 -14.03 -19.66 11.94
N LEU A 64 -12.85 -19.56 11.30
CA LEU A 64 -12.23 -18.28 10.96
C LEU A 64 -12.86 -17.60 9.73
N ARG A 65 -13.85 -18.22 9.06
CA ARG A 65 -14.46 -17.65 7.84
C ARG A 65 -14.87 -16.18 7.98
N GLY A 66 -15.47 -15.80 9.11
CA GLY A 66 -15.87 -14.42 9.38
C GLY A 66 -14.66 -13.48 9.48
N TYR A 67 -13.62 -13.90 10.21
CA TYR A 67 -12.38 -13.14 10.36
C TYR A 67 -11.64 -12.98 9.03
N LEU A 68 -11.50 -14.07 8.27
CA LEU A 68 -10.88 -14.08 6.95
C LEU A 68 -11.63 -13.22 5.93
N ARG A 69 -12.97 -13.16 6.02
CA ARG A 69 -13.79 -12.24 5.21
C ARG A 69 -13.41 -10.79 5.47
N ILE A 70 -13.28 -10.38 6.73
CA ILE A 70 -12.86 -9.02 7.11
C ILE A 70 -11.44 -8.74 6.58
N CYS A 71 -10.50 -9.68 6.76
CA CYS A 71 -9.16 -9.56 6.20
C CYS A 71 -9.19 -9.36 4.67
N ASN A 72 -10.05 -10.10 3.97
CA ASN A 72 -10.19 -9.97 2.54
C ASN A 72 -10.76 -8.60 2.15
N GLU A 73 -11.78 -8.09 2.83
CA GLU A 73 -12.35 -6.77 2.58
C GLU A 73 -11.32 -5.64 2.76
N ILE A 74 -10.52 -5.69 3.84
CA ILE A 74 -9.44 -4.71 4.06
C ILE A 74 -8.36 -4.83 2.99
N LYS A 75 -7.99 -6.06 2.61
CA LYS A 75 -7.03 -6.32 1.54
C LYS A 75 -7.51 -5.73 0.20
N GLU A 76 -8.76 -5.97 -0.19
CA GLU A 76 -9.33 -5.44 -1.45
C GLU A 76 -9.40 -3.90 -1.44
N LYS A 77 -9.89 -3.29 -0.35
CA LYS A 77 -9.91 -1.82 -0.21
C LYS A 77 -8.52 -1.21 -0.33
N ARG A 78 -7.54 -1.83 0.33
CA ARG A 78 -6.14 -1.40 0.29
C ARG A 78 -5.56 -1.53 -1.12
N LEU A 79 -5.75 -2.68 -1.77
CA LEU A 79 -5.27 -2.91 -3.14
C LEU A 79 -5.92 -1.95 -4.15
N SER A 80 -7.23 -1.69 -4.06
CA SER A 80 -7.90 -0.69 -4.89
C SER A 80 -7.30 0.69 -4.68
N LEU A 81 -7.10 1.15 -3.44
CA LEU A 81 -6.44 2.43 -3.17
C LEU A 81 -5.03 2.51 -3.80
N PHE A 82 -4.22 1.46 -3.65
CA PHE A 82 -2.89 1.40 -4.25
C PHE A 82 -2.95 1.45 -5.78
N LYS A 83 -3.86 0.68 -6.37
CA LYS A 83 -4.05 0.63 -7.81
C LYS A 83 -4.42 2.01 -8.34
N ASP A 84 -5.50 2.58 -7.82
CA ASP A 84 -6.15 3.76 -8.39
C ASP A 84 -5.31 5.03 -8.21
N TYR A 85 -4.64 5.19 -7.07
CA TYR A 85 -3.89 6.41 -6.74
C TYR A 85 -2.38 6.31 -6.97
N PHE A 86 -1.81 5.12 -7.17
CA PHE A 86 -0.36 5.02 -7.31
C PHE A 86 0.04 4.25 -8.56
N VAL A 87 -0.47 3.03 -8.74
CA VAL A 87 -0.05 2.17 -9.86
C VAL A 87 -0.56 2.69 -11.20
N GLU A 88 -1.84 3.04 -11.30
CA GLU A 88 -2.43 3.55 -12.55
C GLU A 88 -1.85 4.91 -12.95
N GLU A 89 -1.48 5.75 -11.98
CA GLU A 89 -0.76 7.00 -12.25
C GLU A 89 0.61 6.71 -12.89
N ARG A 90 1.39 5.77 -12.34
CA ARG A 90 2.67 5.35 -12.94
C ARG A 90 2.50 4.75 -14.33
N LYS A 91 1.48 3.91 -14.55
CA LYS A 91 1.18 3.36 -15.88
C LYS A 91 0.88 4.45 -16.90
N LYS A 92 0.05 5.45 -16.54
CA LYS A 92 -0.26 6.59 -17.40
C LYS A 92 0.97 7.45 -17.73
N LEU A 93 1.84 7.66 -16.74
CA LEU A 93 3.11 8.37 -16.96
C LEU A 93 4.01 7.57 -17.90
N ALA A 94 4.12 6.25 -17.72
CA ALA A 94 4.89 5.38 -18.59
C ALA A 94 4.34 5.35 -20.03
N SER A 95 3.01 5.35 -20.22
CA SER A 95 2.40 5.33 -21.57
C SER A 95 2.53 6.64 -22.32
N THR A 96 2.59 7.77 -21.61
CA THR A 96 2.71 9.10 -22.22
C THR A 96 4.17 9.43 -22.60
N LYS A 97 5.13 8.75 -21.98
CA LYS A 97 6.56 8.96 -22.19
C LYS A 97 7.08 8.08 -23.34
N THR A 98 6.86 8.52 -24.57
CA THR A 98 7.49 7.97 -25.77
C THR A 98 9.00 8.26 -25.79
N SER A 99 9.81 7.22 -25.56
CA SER A 99 11.20 7.03 -26.03
C SER A 99 12.09 8.25 -26.26
N THR A 100 12.18 9.21 -25.33
CA THR A 100 13.21 10.26 -25.40
C THR A 100 13.68 10.67 -24.01
N ASN A 101 14.85 10.15 -23.65
CA ASN A 101 15.89 10.72 -22.77
C ASN A 101 16.36 9.74 -21.69
N SER A 102 17.61 9.32 -21.86
CA SER A 102 18.45 8.48 -21.01
C SER A 102 18.73 9.06 -19.61
N GLY A 103 17.99 10.09 -19.17
CA GLY A 103 18.22 10.83 -17.92
C GLY A 103 17.00 11.02 -17.03
N GLU A 104 15.84 10.44 -17.35
CA GLU A 104 14.64 10.62 -16.52
C GLU A 104 14.61 9.63 -15.34
N LEU A 105 14.42 10.17 -14.13
CA LEU A 105 14.39 9.42 -12.88
C LEU A 105 13.21 8.45 -12.86
N LYS A 106 13.47 7.16 -13.13
CA LYS A 106 12.53 6.07 -12.87
C LYS A 106 12.38 5.86 -11.36
N CYS A 107 11.15 5.71 -10.89
CA CYS A 107 10.89 5.29 -9.51
C CYS A 107 10.84 3.75 -9.43
N ALA A 108 10.89 3.17 -8.23
CA ALA A 108 10.98 1.72 -8.08
C ALA A 108 9.81 0.97 -8.74
N MET A 109 8.60 1.52 -8.72
CA MET A 109 7.44 0.89 -9.35
C MET A 109 7.50 0.87 -10.88
N ASP A 110 8.21 1.80 -11.52
CA ASP A 110 8.39 1.74 -12.98
C ASP A 110 9.20 0.50 -13.36
N HIS A 111 10.21 0.15 -12.55
CA HIS A 111 10.98 -1.09 -12.73
C HIS A 111 10.13 -2.34 -12.49
N ILE A 112 9.25 -2.31 -11.48
CA ILE A 112 8.33 -3.42 -11.20
C ILE A 112 7.33 -3.61 -12.36
N LEU A 113 6.79 -2.53 -12.92
CA LEU A 113 5.89 -2.58 -14.07
C LEU A 113 6.61 -3.04 -15.35
N ASP A 114 7.84 -2.60 -15.58
CA ASP A 114 8.67 -3.05 -16.70
C ASP A 114 8.98 -4.55 -16.59
N ALA A 115 9.32 -5.04 -15.39
CA ALA A 115 9.48 -6.47 -15.13
C ALA A 115 8.18 -7.24 -15.40
N GLN A 116 7.04 -6.77 -14.89
CA GLN A 116 5.74 -7.40 -15.15
C GLN A 116 5.42 -7.54 -16.65
N ASN A 117 5.80 -6.55 -17.46
CA ASN A 117 5.57 -6.59 -18.91
C ASN A 117 6.51 -7.56 -19.64
N LYS A 118 7.68 -7.86 -19.06
CA LYS A 118 8.70 -8.74 -19.66
C LYS A 118 8.51 -10.22 -19.28
N GLY A 119 7.68 -10.52 -18.29
CA GLY A 119 7.43 -11.87 -17.76
C GLY A 119 8.44 -12.26 -16.69
#